data_AF-A0A3D4DW30-F1
#
_entry.id   AF-A0A3D4DW30-F1
#
_cell.length_a   1.000
_cell.length_b   1.000
_cell.length_c   1.000
_cell.angle_alpha   90.00
_cell.angle_beta   90.00
_cell.angle_gamma   90.00
#
_symmetry.space_group_name_H-M   'P 1'
#
loop_
_entity.id
_entity.type
_entity.pdbx_description
1 polymer ?
#
loop_
_entity_poly.entity_id
_entity_poly.type
_entity_poly.pdbx_seq_one_letter_code
_entity_poly.pdbx_strand_id
1 'polypeptide(L)'
;MRHTPFIFAAVLAAIAALAAPQQVAAKNPLDLAVHGNWCGPGARSGPVTDSLDAACRAHDLCARREGWFDCGCDLAFMDRLRRQSWPTDALYQRARAVYEAIALVPCRGLEGQITKLT
;
A
#
# COMPACT_ATOMS: atom_id res chain seq x y z
N MET A 1 50.69 -31.02 -8.56
CA MET A 1 49.93 -30.26 -9.58
C MET A 1 49.26 -29.12 -8.85
N ARG A 2 49.62 -27.88 -9.22
CA ARG A 2 49.34 -26.66 -8.45
C ARG A 2 47.86 -26.29 -8.56
N HIS A 3 47.17 -26.23 -7.43
CA HIS A 3 45.81 -25.70 -7.34
C HIS A 3 45.78 -24.27 -7.88
N THR A 4 44.87 -24.05 -8.81
CA THR A 4 44.73 -22.84 -9.62
C THR A 4 44.42 -21.61 -8.76
N PRO A 5 45.17 -20.50 -8.91
CA PRO A 5 44.94 -19.24 -8.18
C PRO A 5 43.56 -18.61 -8.45
N PHE A 6 42.82 -19.12 -9.44
CA PHE A 6 41.48 -18.70 -9.82
C PHE A 6 40.40 -18.99 -8.76
N ILE A 7 40.53 -20.06 -7.98
CA ILE A 7 39.49 -20.44 -7.01
C ILE A 7 39.51 -19.48 -5.81
N PHE A 8 40.69 -19.10 -5.34
CA PHE A 8 40.84 -18.16 -4.22
C PHE A 8 40.34 -16.75 -4.57
N ALA A 9 40.59 -16.27 -5.80
CA ALA A 9 40.12 -14.97 -6.25
C ALA A 9 38.58 -14.91 -6.37
N ALA A 10 37.94 -15.99 -6.87
CA ALA A 10 36.49 -16.05 -7.00
C ALA A 10 35.77 -16.08 -5.64
N VAL A 11 36.33 -16.78 -4.65
CA VAL A 11 35.78 -16.82 -3.30
C VAL A 11 35.91 -15.46 -2.60
N LEU A 12 37.06 -14.78 -2.73
CA LEU A 12 37.25 -13.41 -2.19
C LEU A 12 36.28 -12.38 -2.80
N ALA A 13 36.00 -12.45 -4.09
CA ALA A 13 35.04 -11.57 -4.75
C ALA A 13 33.59 -11.82 -4.28
N ALA A 14 33.21 -13.07 -4.02
CA ALA A 14 31.88 -13.42 -3.50
C ALA A 14 31.66 -12.94 -2.05
N ILE A 15 32.70 -12.99 -1.20
CA ILE A 15 32.60 -12.50 0.18
C ILE A 15 32.47 -10.97 0.23
N ALA A 16 33.11 -10.24 -0.70
CA ALA A 16 32.98 -8.79 -0.79
C ALA A 16 31.56 -8.32 -1.15
N ALA A 17 30.81 -9.10 -1.93
CA ALA A 17 29.42 -8.79 -2.29
C ALA A 17 28.43 -8.93 -1.11
N LEU A 18 28.74 -9.79 -0.12
CA LEU A 18 27.93 -9.97 1.10
C LEU A 18 28.17 -8.87 2.15
N ALA A 19 29.26 -8.10 2.02
CA ALA A 19 29.61 -7.02 2.93
C ALA A 19 29.09 -5.64 2.47
N ALA A 20 28.42 -5.56 1.32
CA ALA A 20 27.84 -4.32 0.84
C ALA A 20 26.60 -3.94 1.67
N PRO A 21 26.48 -2.71 2.18
CA PRO A 21 25.25 -2.26 2.82
C PRO A 21 24.13 -2.27 1.77
N GLN A 22 23.06 -3.01 2.03
CA GLN A 22 21.86 -2.96 1.20
C GLN A 22 21.24 -1.56 1.37
N GLN A 23 21.39 -0.71 0.36
CA GLN A 23 20.76 0.60 0.31
C GLN A 23 19.27 0.44 0.04
N VAL A 24 18.49 0.20 1.09
CA VAL A 24 17.04 0.42 1.04
C VAL A 24 16.80 1.93 0.91
N ALA A 25 16.34 2.35 -0.27
CA ALA A 25 15.98 3.74 -0.51
C ALA A 25 15.01 4.22 0.57
N ALA A 26 15.41 5.24 1.34
CA ALA A 26 14.58 5.82 2.37
C ALA A 26 13.40 6.55 1.71
N LYS A 27 12.18 6.04 1.93
CA LYS A 27 10.96 6.81 1.67
C LYS A 27 10.91 7.99 2.64
N ASN A 28 10.34 9.12 2.21
CA ASN A 28 10.12 10.27 3.09
C ASN A 28 9.33 9.79 4.33
N PRO A 29 9.82 9.99 5.57
CA PRO A 29 9.16 9.49 6.78
C PRO A 29 7.76 10.08 7.02
N LEU A 30 7.38 11.15 6.30
CA LEU A 30 6.04 11.72 6.31
C LEU A 30 5.15 11.22 5.14
N ASP A 31 5.70 10.52 4.15
CA ASP A 31 4.91 9.94 3.07
C ASP A 31 4.32 8.60 3.49
N LEU A 32 3.12 8.67 4.05
CA LEU A 32 2.31 7.51 4.45
C LEU A 32 1.62 6.85 3.24
N ALA A 33 2.27 6.85 2.05
CA ALA A 33 1.78 6.11 0.90
C ALA A 33 1.76 4.61 1.22
N VAL A 34 0.55 4.06 1.28
CA VAL A 34 0.32 2.65 1.59
C VAL A 34 0.54 1.82 0.33
N HIS A 35 0.00 2.26 -0.80
CA HIS A 35 0.04 1.51 -2.06
C HIS A 35 -0.27 2.40 -3.27
N GLY A 36 0.46 2.19 -4.37
CA GLY A 36 0.24 2.93 -5.61
C GLY A 36 0.34 4.44 -5.46
N ASN A 37 -0.42 5.18 -6.27
CA ASN A 37 -0.43 6.63 -6.28
C ASN A 37 -1.59 7.23 -5.48
N TRP A 38 -2.58 6.42 -5.10
CA TRP A 38 -3.84 6.86 -4.51
C TRP A 38 -4.12 6.30 -3.11
N CYS A 39 -3.51 5.19 -2.68
CA CYS A 39 -3.78 4.67 -1.33
C CYS A 39 -2.91 5.35 -0.27
N GLY A 40 -3.52 6.20 0.55
CA GLY A 40 -2.93 6.77 1.76
C GLY A 40 -3.47 8.17 2.04
N PRO A 41 -3.15 8.75 3.22
CA PRO A 41 -3.66 10.06 3.61
C PRO A 41 -3.14 11.18 2.70
N GLY A 42 -3.91 12.28 2.67
CA GLY A 42 -3.58 13.49 1.92
C GLY A 42 -4.17 13.52 0.51
N ALA A 43 -3.93 14.61 -0.20
CA ALA A 43 -4.39 14.77 -1.58
C ALA A 43 -3.49 13.97 -2.53
N ARG A 44 -3.91 12.75 -2.86
CA ARG A 44 -3.20 11.88 -3.80
C ARG A 44 -3.48 12.19 -5.27
N SER A 45 -2.61 11.77 -6.17
CA SER A 45 -2.81 11.97 -7.62
C SER A 45 -1.84 11.10 -8.40
N GLY A 46 -2.12 10.89 -9.68
CA GLY A 46 -1.26 10.16 -10.59
C GLY A 46 -1.99 9.07 -11.38
N PRO A 47 -1.28 8.34 -12.23
CA PRO A 47 -1.86 7.21 -12.95
C PRO A 47 -2.23 6.09 -11.97
N VAL A 48 -3.31 5.37 -12.27
CA VAL A 48 -3.68 4.17 -11.52
C VAL A 48 -2.67 3.06 -11.81
N THR A 49 -2.08 2.46 -10.78
CA THR A 49 -1.05 1.43 -10.94
C THR A 49 -1.59 0.00 -10.95
N ASP A 50 -2.68 -0.26 -10.22
CA ASP A 50 -3.37 -1.55 -10.20
C ASP A 50 -4.81 -1.46 -9.67
N SER A 51 -5.44 -2.62 -9.44
CA SER A 51 -6.84 -2.73 -9.01
C SER A 51 -7.13 -2.20 -7.60
N LEU A 52 -6.15 -2.21 -6.69
CA LEU A 52 -6.28 -1.62 -5.35
C LEU A 52 -6.15 -0.10 -5.45
N ASP A 53 -5.15 0.36 -6.20
CA ASP A 53 -4.94 1.78 -6.45
C ASP A 53 -6.15 2.44 -7.14
N ALA A 54 -6.82 1.71 -8.05
CA ALA A 54 -8.08 2.13 -8.65
C ALA A 54 -9.20 2.34 -7.62
N ALA A 55 -9.20 1.56 -6.53
CA ALA A 55 -10.17 1.65 -5.45
C ALA A 55 -9.94 2.85 -4.56
N CYS A 56 -8.68 3.08 -4.20
CA CYS A 56 -8.29 4.27 -3.48
C CYS A 56 -8.58 5.54 -4.30
N ARG A 57 -8.31 5.53 -5.62
CA ARG A 57 -8.69 6.65 -6.50
C ARG A 57 -10.18 6.95 -6.46
N ALA A 58 -11.03 5.92 -6.52
CA ALA A 58 -12.47 6.10 -6.47
C ALA A 58 -12.94 6.69 -5.13
N HIS A 59 -12.35 6.23 -4.02
CA HIS A 59 -12.60 6.75 -2.67
C HIS A 59 -12.16 8.22 -2.55
N ASP A 60 -10.95 8.56 -2.97
CA ASP A 60 -10.43 9.93 -2.95
C ASP A 60 -11.29 10.89 -3.78
N LEU A 61 -11.73 10.47 -4.96
CA LEU A 61 -12.60 11.27 -5.81
C LEU A 61 -13.99 11.46 -5.18
N CYS A 62 -14.49 10.47 -4.44
CA CYS A 62 -15.70 10.61 -3.63
C CYS A 62 -15.50 11.63 -2.51
N ALA A 63 -14.44 11.49 -1.72
CA ALA A 63 -14.13 12.40 -0.61
C ALA A 63 -13.93 13.85 -1.08
N ARG A 64 -13.34 14.08 -2.26
CA ARG A 64 -13.23 15.42 -2.86
C ARG A 64 -14.58 16.03 -3.22
N ARG A 65 -15.57 15.22 -3.57
CA ARG A 65 -16.90 15.66 -3.98
C ARG A 65 -17.84 15.88 -2.80
N GLU A 66 -17.90 14.91 -1.88
CA GLU A 66 -18.82 14.93 -0.72
C GLU A 66 -18.20 15.62 0.53
N GLY A 67 -16.90 15.85 0.49
CA GLY A 67 -16.10 16.38 1.59
C GLY A 67 -15.36 15.27 2.34
N TRP A 68 -14.17 15.62 2.86
CA TRP A 68 -13.31 14.68 3.57
C TRP A 68 -14.04 14.03 4.75
N PHE A 69 -13.70 12.75 5.01
CA PHE A 69 -14.29 11.93 6.06
C PHE A 69 -15.81 11.71 5.90
N ASP A 70 -16.33 11.61 4.69
CA ASP A 70 -17.73 11.22 4.46
C ASP A 70 -17.91 9.69 4.69
N CYS A 71 -18.84 9.32 5.57
CA CYS A 71 -19.07 7.90 5.86
C CYS A 71 -19.64 7.13 4.66
N GLY A 72 -20.39 7.77 3.76
CA GLY A 72 -20.90 7.14 2.55
C GLY A 72 -19.78 6.74 1.60
N CYS A 73 -18.78 7.61 1.43
CA CYS A 73 -17.57 7.31 0.67
C CYS A 73 -16.79 6.13 1.29
N ASP A 74 -16.61 6.12 2.61
CA ASP A 74 -15.91 5.03 3.32
C ASP A 74 -16.65 3.69 3.17
N LEU A 75 -17.98 3.68 3.37
CA LEU A 75 -18.81 2.47 3.25
C LEU A 75 -18.78 1.91 1.83
N ALA A 76 -18.94 2.76 0.81
CA ALA A 76 -18.86 2.35 -0.60
C ALA A 76 -17.47 1.78 -0.95
N PHE A 77 -16.42 2.35 -0.38
CA PHE A 77 -15.06 1.88 -0.57
C PHE A 77 -14.82 0.52 0.10
N MET A 78 -15.21 0.37 1.36
CA MET A 78 -15.12 -0.89 2.12
C MET A 78 -15.87 -2.02 1.41
N ASP A 79 -17.07 -1.72 0.91
CA ASP A 79 -17.91 -2.64 0.16
C ASP A 79 -17.28 -3.06 -1.19
N ARG A 80 -16.62 -2.13 -1.89
CA ARG A 80 -15.82 -2.45 -3.08
C ARG A 80 -14.66 -3.37 -2.76
N LEU A 81 -13.88 -3.10 -1.70
CA LEU A 81 -12.74 -3.93 -1.31
C LEU A 81 -13.17 -5.35 -0.94
N ARG A 82 -14.33 -5.50 -0.28
CA ARG A 82 -14.89 -6.80 0.12
C ARG A 82 -15.31 -7.66 -1.07
N ARG A 83 -15.91 -7.08 -2.10
CA ARG A 83 -16.42 -7.81 -3.27
C ARG A 83 -15.39 -8.07 -4.36
N GLN A 84 -14.30 -7.32 -4.38
CA GLN A 84 -13.32 -7.41 -5.45
C GLN A 84 -12.55 -8.74 -5.38
N SER A 85 -12.41 -9.41 -6.52
CA SER A 85 -11.47 -10.54 -6.67
C SER A 85 -10.05 -10.01 -6.87
N TRP A 86 -9.10 -10.56 -6.13
CA TRP A 86 -7.72 -10.07 -6.12
C TRP A 86 -6.80 -10.95 -6.95
N PRO A 87 -5.91 -10.36 -7.77
CA PRO A 87 -5.02 -11.11 -8.65
C PRO A 87 -3.91 -11.87 -7.90
N THR A 88 -3.55 -11.42 -6.70
CA THR A 88 -2.55 -12.05 -5.84
C THR A 88 -2.89 -11.89 -4.37
N ASP A 89 -2.40 -12.81 -3.53
CA ASP A 89 -2.53 -12.73 -2.08
C ASP A 89 -1.88 -11.47 -1.51
N ALA A 90 -0.74 -11.06 -2.07
CA ALA A 90 -0.05 -9.85 -1.62
C ALA A 90 -0.92 -8.60 -1.81
N LEU A 91 -1.65 -8.50 -2.92
CA LEU A 91 -2.55 -7.38 -3.16
C LEU A 91 -3.81 -7.48 -2.29
N TYR A 92 -4.33 -8.69 -2.07
CA TYR A 92 -5.43 -8.92 -1.12
C TYR A 92 -5.07 -8.48 0.30
N GLN A 93 -3.88 -8.82 0.80
CA GLN A 93 -3.46 -8.43 2.15
C GLN A 93 -3.32 -6.91 2.30
N ARG A 94 -2.82 -6.22 1.26
CA ARG A 94 -2.81 -4.75 1.24
C ARG A 94 -4.22 -4.17 1.23
N ALA A 95 -5.12 -4.73 0.42
CA ALA A 95 -6.51 -4.31 0.39
C ALA A 95 -7.20 -4.50 1.75
N ARG A 96 -6.94 -5.61 2.43
CA ARG A 96 -7.42 -5.86 3.79
C ARG A 96 -6.87 -4.82 4.77
N ALA A 97 -5.57 -4.56 4.76
CA ALA A 97 -4.98 -3.52 5.63
C ALA A 97 -5.62 -2.14 5.40
N VAL A 98 -5.91 -1.77 4.14
CA VAL A 98 -6.62 -0.52 3.81
C VAL A 98 -8.06 -0.55 4.33
N TYR A 99 -8.78 -1.66 4.18
CA TYR A 99 -10.13 -1.84 4.72
C TYR A 99 -10.16 -1.62 6.24
N GLU A 100 -9.26 -2.28 6.99
CA GLU A 100 -9.21 -2.17 8.45
C GLU A 100 -8.85 -0.75 8.89
N ALA A 101 -7.92 -0.09 8.18
CA ALA A 101 -7.58 1.30 8.44
C ALA A 101 -8.80 2.22 8.26
N ILE A 102 -9.55 2.07 7.17
CA ILE A 102 -10.77 2.85 6.94
C ILE A 102 -11.82 2.55 7.99
N ALA A 103 -12.02 1.29 8.39
CA ALA A 103 -12.97 0.92 9.44
C ALA A 103 -12.72 1.68 10.76
N LEU A 104 -11.44 1.88 11.11
CA LEU A 104 -11.01 2.54 12.35
C LEU A 104 -10.95 4.08 12.27
N VAL A 105 -10.75 4.65 11.08
CA VAL A 105 -10.68 6.12 10.91
C VAL A 105 -12.08 6.72 11.10
N PRO A 106 -12.25 7.73 11.97
CA PRO A 106 -13.54 8.39 12.15
C PRO A 106 -14.05 9.07 10.88
N CYS A 107 -15.36 8.97 10.62
CA CYS A 107 -16.07 9.68 9.58
C CYS A 107 -17.25 10.50 10.13
N ARG A 108 -17.77 11.44 9.33
CA ARG A 108 -18.87 12.33 9.67
C ARG A 108 -20.22 11.58 9.59
N GLY A 109 -20.90 11.49 10.73
CA GLY A 109 -22.20 10.84 10.87
C GLY A 109 -22.13 9.60 11.75
N LEU A 110 -22.77 9.64 12.92
CA LEU A 110 -22.67 8.58 13.94
C LEU A 110 -23.18 7.22 13.42
N GLU A 111 -24.30 7.21 12.71
CA GLU A 111 -24.86 5.99 12.13
C GLU A 111 -23.91 5.34 11.12
N GLY A 112 -23.33 6.14 10.22
CA GLY A 112 -22.33 5.67 9.27
C GLY A 112 -21.07 5.15 9.97
N GLN A 113 -20.62 5.84 11.02
CA GLN A 113 -19.47 5.40 11.82
C GLN A 113 -19.72 4.06 12.52
N ILE A 114 -20.91 3.85 13.09
CA ILE A 114 -21.29 2.58 13.71
C ILE A 114 -21.33 1.48 12.64
N THR A 115 -21.88 1.77 11.45
CA THR A 115 -21.98 0.81 10.35
C THR A 115 -20.61 0.30 9.88
N LYS A 116 -19.56 1.12 9.94
CA LYS A 116 -18.19 0.69 9.59
C LYS A 116 -17.61 -0.37 10.54
N LEU A 117 -18.15 -0.48 11.75
CA LEU A 117 -17.65 -1.36 12.82
C LEU A 117 -18.43 -2.69 12.92
N THR A 118 -19.50 -2.84 12.15
CA THR A 118 -20.39 -4.02 12.13
C THR A 118 -20.20 -4.84 10.86
#